data_AF-W6KIU1-F1
#
_entry.id   AF-W6KIU1-F1
#
_cell.length_a   1.000
_cell.length_b   1.000
_cell.length_c   1.000
_cell.angle_alpha   90.00
_cell.angle_beta   90.00
_cell.angle_gamma   90.00
#
_symmetry.space_group_name_H-M   'P 1'
#
loop_
_entity.id
_entity.type
_entity.pdbx_description
1 polymer ?
#
loop_
_entity_poly.entity_id
_entity_poly.type
_entity_poly.pdbx_seq_one_letter_code
_entity_poly.pdbx_strand_id
1 'polypeptide(L)'
;MTEYKKLAMLVEKLKNDTDALMQGLMRHSLQNEDPLMSGSPTIEELHSIAMDIKHIILQATPRLKKIVSKARETDPDRQIYNEMMCKKIEQLLETFCDVLVSRLIRQENAGDSASKISETSEEMLQNLTDASLEDYPALAKVEVLYDKHMLRRAAAEAWSQRIATDLSGLMKFEEEGRAVLIAREKLTRAKFLEEKGNQKDCILKLLKQKEVEKWESEVARRVLEHAGLHNLSKDLKKHSIPPLISEMISDPALQKLFAARMYRLTKDLLVTPEDERIRYLRNNNQNLIEDFGHPCLSHRLCGCTCRVFNTVAERIWYALGYEVQYSANKSFIPSILVEKGILHDTTLPCGRALHEHQYIVMGFEDYSERFFELKEPDATKKPDEWVLWYEHVREIADTLCSLV
;
A
#
# COMPACT_ATOMS: atom_id res chain seq x y z
N MET A 1 -45.22 -47.47 6.88
CA MET A 1 -45.94 -47.21 5.61
C MET A 1 -46.52 -45.80 5.49
N THR A 2 -46.91 -45.13 6.58
CA THR A 2 -47.49 -43.76 6.55
C THR A 2 -46.46 -42.67 6.20
N GLU A 3 -45.26 -42.73 6.75
CA GLU A 3 -44.23 -41.68 6.55
C GLU A 3 -43.65 -41.64 5.13
N TYR A 4 -43.39 -42.79 4.50
CA TYR A 4 -42.94 -42.84 3.11
C TYR A 4 -43.98 -42.23 2.15
N LYS A 5 -45.26 -42.53 2.35
CA LYS A 5 -46.34 -41.96 1.52
C LYS A 5 -46.42 -40.44 1.66
N LYS A 6 -46.27 -39.90 2.88
CA LYS A 6 -46.21 -38.44 3.11
C LYS A 6 -45.02 -37.81 2.40
N LEU A 7 -43.86 -38.46 2.44
CA LEU A 7 -42.65 -37.97 1.80
C LEU A 7 -42.76 -38.03 0.27
N ALA A 8 -43.34 -39.10 -0.28
CA ALA A 8 -43.63 -39.21 -1.70
C ALA A 8 -44.56 -38.09 -2.19
N MET A 9 -45.62 -37.78 -1.45
CA MET A 9 -46.51 -36.64 -1.76
C MET A 9 -45.77 -35.30 -1.70
N LEU A 10 -44.85 -35.10 -0.76
CA LEU A 10 -44.06 -33.87 -0.66
C LEU A 10 -43.09 -33.72 -1.84
N VAL A 11 -42.44 -34.80 -2.27
CA VAL A 11 -41.53 -34.77 -3.44
C VAL A 11 -42.32 -34.57 -4.74
N GLU A 12 -43.52 -35.15 -4.85
CA GLU A 12 -44.40 -34.92 -5.99
C GLU A 12 -44.92 -33.47 -6.03
N LYS A 13 -45.31 -32.90 -4.88
CA LYS A 13 -45.66 -31.48 -4.78
C LYS A 13 -44.48 -30.59 -5.14
N LEU A 14 -43.28 -30.88 -4.61
CA LEU A 14 -42.05 -30.15 -4.94
C LEU A 14 -41.80 -30.10 -6.45
N LYS A 15 -41.97 -31.24 -7.12
CA LYS A 15 -41.82 -31.34 -8.58
C LYS A 15 -42.84 -30.46 -9.30
N ASN A 16 -44.12 -30.56 -8.94
CA ASN A 16 -45.19 -29.79 -9.58
C ASN A 16 -45.01 -28.28 -9.36
N ASP A 17 -44.67 -27.87 -8.14
CA ASP A 17 -44.45 -26.46 -7.78
C ASP A 17 -43.21 -25.91 -8.51
N THR A 18 -42.13 -26.69 -8.59
CA THR A 18 -40.92 -26.32 -9.36
C THR A 18 -41.24 -26.17 -10.84
N ASP A 19 -42.07 -27.04 -11.41
CA ASP A 19 -42.46 -26.97 -12.82
C ASP A 19 -43.31 -25.74 -13.11
N ALA A 20 -44.24 -25.41 -12.21
CA ALA A 20 -45.03 -24.18 -12.28
C ALA A 20 -44.15 -22.93 -12.16
N LEU A 21 -43.18 -22.93 -11.24
CA LEU A 21 -42.23 -21.84 -11.05
C LEU A 21 -41.39 -21.58 -12.31
N MET A 22 -40.83 -22.64 -12.90
CA MET A 22 -39.98 -22.55 -14.08
C MET A 22 -40.75 -22.08 -15.32
N GLN A 23 -41.98 -22.57 -15.50
CA GLN A 23 -42.87 -22.10 -16.58
C GLN A 23 -43.22 -20.61 -16.42
N GLY A 24 -43.44 -20.15 -15.19
CA GLY A 24 -43.66 -18.73 -14.90
C GLY A 24 -42.42 -17.87 -15.18
N LEU A 25 -41.26 -18.30 -14.70
CA LEU A 25 -39.98 -17.59 -14.90
C LEU A 25 -39.58 -17.45 -16.37
N MET A 26 -39.83 -18.46 -17.21
CA MET A 26 -39.57 -18.38 -18.65
C MET A 26 -40.41 -17.31 -19.34
N ARG A 27 -41.64 -17.07 -18.87
CA ARG A 27 -42.56 -16.08 -19.45
C ARG A 27 -42.30 -14.65 -18.98
N HIS A 28 -41.76 -14.46 -17.77
CA HIS A 28 -41.32 -13.16 -17.25
C HIS A 28 -39.87 -12.79 -17.63
N SER A 29 -39.22 -13.57 -18.51
CA SER A 29 -37.91 -13.26 -19.08
C SER A 29 -38.04 -12.28 -20.25
N LEU A 30 -37.07 -11.37 -20.39
CA LEU A 30 -36.99 -10.15 -21.22
C LEU A 30 -37.34 -10.24 -22.74
N GLN A 31 -37.85 -11.36 -23.25
CA GLN A 31 -38.19 -11.55 -24.66
C GLN A 31 -39.69 -11.72 -24.97
N ASN A 32 -40.59 -11.85 -23.98
CA ASN A 32 -42.03 -12.01 -24.24
C ASN A 32 -42.89 -11.18 -23.28
N GLU A 33 -42.89 -9.86 -23.43
CA GLU A 33 -43.96 -9.01 -22.91
C GLU A 33 -45.11 -8.98 -23.92
N ASP A 34 -45.88 -10.07 -24.03
CA ASP A 34 -47.15 -10.03 -24.75
C ASP A 34 -48.30 -9.86 -23.72
N PRO A 35 -48.98 -8.69 -23.65
CA PRO A 35 -49.84 -8.32 -22.52
C PRO A 35 -51.18 -9.06 -22.45
N LEU A 36 -51.45 -10.04 -23.32
CA LEU A 36 -52.80 -10.57 -23.58
C LEU A 36 -53.04 -12.02 -23.14
N MET A 37 -52.10 -12.67 -22.46
CA MET A 37 -52.27 -14.07 -22.02
C MET A 37 -52.76 -14.18 -20.57
N SER A 38 -54.08 -14.19 -20.39
CA SER A 38 -54.84 -14.22 -19.12
C SER A 38 -54.76 -15.53 -18.30
N GLY A 39 -53.62 -16.22 -18.34
CA GLY A 39 -53.41 -17.49 -17.62
C GLY A 39 -51.99 -17.68 -17.10
N SER A 40 -51.20 -16.60 -16.97
CA SER A 40 -49.87 -16.66 -16.38
C SER A 40 -49.92 -16.29 -14.89
N PRO A 41 -49.12 -16.97 -14.04
CA PRO A 41 -49.07 -16.63 -12.63
C PRO A 41 -48.49 -15.21 -12.43
N THR A 42 -49.14 -14.44 -11.56
CA THR A 42 -48.67 -13.11 -11.15
C THR A 42 -47.32 -13.20 -10.44
N ILE A 43 -46.60 -12.07 -10.33
CA ILE A 43 -45.31 -12.04 -9.60
C ILE A 43 -45.52 -12.42 -8.12
N GLU A 44 -46.67 -12.08 -7.55
CA GLU A 44 -47.06 -12.43 -6.18
C GLU A 44 -47.33 -13.95 -6.05
N GLU A 45 -48.01 -14.54 -7.03
CA GLU A 45 -48.22 -16.00 -7.10
C GLU A 45 -46.90 -16.75 -7.29
N LEU A 46 -45.98 -16.24 -8.11
CA LEU A 46 -44.65 -16.82 -8.28
C LEU A 46 -43.82 -16.78 -7.00
N HIS A 47 -43.88 -15.67 -6.27
CA HIS A 47 -43.23 -15.57 -4.96
C HIS A 47 -43.83 -16.54 -3.96
N SER A 48 -45.16 -16.71 -3.94
CA SER A 48 -45.82 -17.71 -3.09
C SER A 48 -45.38 -19.14 -3.43
N ILE A 49 -45.28 -19.49 -4.72
CA ILE A 49 -44.80 -20.80 -5.17
C ILE A 49 -43.32 -21.00 -4.75
N ALA A 50 -42.48 -19.97 -4.87
CA ALA A 50 -41.08 -20.03 -4.43
C ALA A 50 -40.95 -20.30 -2.93
N MET A 51 -41.80 -19.67 -2.10
CA MET A 51 -41.83 -19.88 -0.65
C MET A 51 -42.34 -21.29 -0.28
N ASP A 52 -43.34 -21.78 -1.00
CA ASP A 52 -43.83 -23.15 -0.87
C ASP A 52 -42.72 -24.18 -1.18
N ILE A 53 -41.95 -23.97 -2.25
CA ILE A 53 -40.79 -24.80 -2.60
C ILE A 53 -39.74 -24.79 -1.48
N LYS A 54 -39.34 -23.61 -1.00
CA LYS A 54 -38.39 -23.49 0.13
C LYS A 54 -38.88 -24.26 1.35
N HIS A 55 -40.16 -24.12 1.68
CA HIS A 55 -40.78 -24.82 2.80
C HIS A 55 -40.78 -26.34 2.62
N ILE A 56 -41.13 -26.84 1.42
CA ILE A 56 -41.13 -28.27 1.13
C ILE A 56 -39.72 -28.84 1.24
N ILE A 57 -38.69 -28.14 0.73
CA ILE A 57 -37.29 -28.60 0.82
C ILE A 57 -36.86 -28.72 2.29
N LEU A 58 -37.16 -27.72 3.12
CA LEU A 58 -36.83 -27.74 4.55
C LEU A 58 -37.54 -28.86 5.31
N GLN A 59 -38.79 -29.16 4.96
CA GLN A 59 -39.52 -30.26 5.59
C GLN A 59 -39.07 -31.64 5.10
N ALA A 60 -38.80 -31.79 3.81
CA ALA A 60 -38.48 -33.07 3.17
C ALA A 60 -37.05 -33.53 3.49
N THR A 61 -36.08 -32.61 3.51
CA THR A 61 -34.65 -32.91 3.71
C THR A 61 -34.35 -33.74 4.98
N PRO A 62 -34.74 -33.31 6.20
CA PRO A 62 -34.44 -34.09 7.42
C PRO A 62 -35.18 -35.44 7.45
N ARG A 63 -36.36 -35.51 6.83
CA ARG A 63 -37.17 -36.74 6.74
C ARG A 63 -36.57 -37.74 5.74
N LEU A 64 -36.06 -37.25 4.61
CA LEU A 64 -35.32 -38.04 3.61
C LEU A 64 -34.03 -38.58 4.22
N LYS A 65 -33.21 -37.74 4.87
CA LYS A 65 -32.00 -38.19 5.58
C LYS A 65 -32.30 -39.35 6.53
N LYS A 66 -33.34 -39.19 7.35
CA LYS A 66 -33.73 -40.19 8.34
C LYS A 66 -34.20 -41.50 7.71
N ILE A 67 -35.00 -41.46 6.65
CA ILE A 67 -35.54 -42.69 6.04
C ILE A 67 -34.50 -43.41 5.16
N VAL A 68 -33.62 -42.67 4.49
CA VAL A 68 -32.49 -43.21 3.70
C VAL A 68 -31.49 -43.88 4.62
N SER A 69 -31.08 -43.24 5.72
CA SER A 69 -30.20 -43.84 6.73
C SER A 69 -30.75 -45.17 7.26
N LYS A 70 -32.07 -45.27 7.45
CA LYS A 70 -32.74 -46.52 7.85
C LYS A 70 -32.86 -47.56 6.73
N ALA A 71 -32.92 -47.14 5.48
CA ALA A 71 -32.97 -48.03 4.33
C ALA A 71 -31.61 -48.66 4.01
N ARG A 72 -30.53 -47.96 4.36
CA ARG A 72 -29.13 -48.38 4.17
C ARG A 72 -28.53 -49.11 5.37
N GLU A 73 -29.32 -49.37 6.42
CA GLU A 73 -28.87 -50.16 7.58
C GLU A 73 -28.51 -51.57 7.14
N THR A 74 -27.30 -52.01 7.48
CA THR A 74 -26.73 -53.30 7.06
C THR A 74 -26.75 -54.35 8.18
N ASP A 75 -27.04 -53.94 9.41
CA ASP A 75 -27.25 -54.84 10.55
C ASP A 75 -28.63 -55.55 10.42
N PRO A 76 -28.69 -56.89 10.25
CA PRO A 76 -29.93 -57.63 10.10
C PRO A 76 -30.90 -57.48 11.29
N ASP A 77 -30.37 -57.22 12.49
CA ASP A 77 -31.17 -57.05 13.70
C ASP A 77 -31.73 -55.62 13.84
N ARG A 78 -31.27 -54.67 13.01
CA ARG A 78 -31.72 -53.28 12.98
C ARG A 78 -32.43 -52.89 11.69
N GLN A 79 -32.36 -53.71 10.65
CA GLN A 79 -32.97 -53.45 9.36
C GLN A 79 -34.50 -53.58 9.43
N ILE A 80 -35.21 -52.47 9.22
CA ILE A 80 -36.68 -52.38 9.37
C ILE A 80 -37.41 -52.47 8.02
N TYR A 81 -36.68 -52.34 6.90
CA TYR A 81 -37.23 -52.30 5.54
C TYR A 81 -36.75 -53.49 4.72
N ASN A 82 -37.68 -54.09 3.95
CA ASN A 82 -37.31 -55.11 2.96
C ASN A 82 -36.62 -54.49 1.74
N GLU A 83 -35.92 -55.30 0.95
CA GLU A 83 -35.13 -54.84 -0.21
C GLU A 83 -35.95 -54.00 -1.20
N MET A 84 -37.22 -54.37 -1.43
CA MET A 84 -38.11 -53.64 -2.33
C MET A 84 -38.41 -52.23 -1.82
N MET A 85 -38.58 -52.07 -0.51
CA MET A 85 -38.83 -50.78 0.12
C MET A 85 -37.55 -49.93 0.16
N CYS A 86 -36.39 -50.54 0.40
CA CYS A 86 -35.11 -49.84 0.30
C CYS A 86 -34.91 -49.26 -1.11
N LYS A 87 -35.17 -50.04 -2.17
CA LYS A 87 -35.13 -49.55 -3.57
C LYS A 87 -36.06 -48.36 -3.81
N LYS A 88 -37.28 -48.40 -3.26
CA LYS A 88 -38.25 -47.30 -3.38
C LYS A 88 -37.80 -46.03 -2.67
N ILE A 89 -37.13 -46.15 -1.53
CA ILE A 89 -36.58 -45.03 -0.76
C ILE A 89 -35.40 -44.38 -1.50
N GLU A 90 -34.51 -45.18 -2.10
CA GLU A 90 -33.43 -44.67 -2.95
C GLU A 90 -33.95 -43.94 -4.19
N GLN A 91 -34.96 -44.51 -4.88
CA GLN A 91 -35.60 -43.83 -6.02
C GLN A 91 -36.26 -42.49 -5.63
N LEU A 92 -36.84 -42.43 -4.44
CA LEU A 92 -37.44 -41.19 -3.92
C LEU A 92 -36.36 -40.13 -3.64
N LEU A 93 -35.21 -40.54 -3.11
CA LEU A 93 -34.05 -39.67 -2.93
C LEU A 93 -33.52 -39.16 -4.28
N GLU A 94 -33.33 -40.04 -5.26
CA GLU A 94 -32.89 -39.66 -6.61
C GLU A 94 -33.85 -38.65 -7.23
N THR A 95 -35.15 -38.87 -7.13
CA THR A 95 -36.18 -37.96 -7.65
C THR A 95 -36.11 -36.59 -6.96
N PHE A 96 -35.92 -36.55 -5.64
CA PHE A 96 -35.78 -35.31 -4.90
C PHE A 96 -34.51 -34.54 -5.32
N CYS A 97 -33.38 -35.23 -5.43
CA CYS A 97 -32.11 -34.63 -5.87
C CYS A 97 -32.18 -34.15 -7.33
N ASP A 98 -32.81 -34.89 -8.24
CA ASP A 98 -32.96 -34.48 -9.64
C ASP A 98 -33.76 -33.18 -9.77
N VAL A 99 -34.85 -33.02 -9.01
CA VAL A 99 -35.64 -31.78 -9.01
C VAL A 99 -34.80 -30.59 -8.55
N LEU A 100 -33.95 -30.75 -7.53
CA LEU A 100 -33.08 -29.69 -7.03
C LEU A 100 -31.95 -29.33 -8.02
N VAL A 101 -31.27 -30.34 -8.57
CA VAL A 101 -30.07 -30.14 -9.42
C VAL A 101 -30.45 -29.73 -10.83
N SER A 102 -31.36 -30.47 -11.45
CA SER A 102 -31.69 -30.31 -12.86
C SER A 102 -32.57 -29.09 -13.12
N ARG A 103 -33.35 -28.62 -12.13
CA ARG A 103 -34.34 -27.54 -12.34
C ARG A 103 -34.08 -26.26 -11.56
N LEU A 104 -33.57 -26.32 -10.33
CA LEU A 104 -33.32 -25.11 -9.53
C LEU A 104 -31.90 -24.55 -9.67
N ILE A 105 -30.88 -25.40 -9.95
CA ILE A 105 -29.46 -24.99 -10.06
C ILE A 105 -29.02 -24.73 -11.52
N ARG A 106 -29.36 -25.63 -12.46
CA ARG A 106 -28.66 -25.74 -13.75
C ARG A 106 -29.29 -24.94 -14.90
N GLN A 107 -29.51 -23.63 -14.74
CA GLN A 107 -30.11 -22.81 -15.82
C GLN A 107 -29.28 -21.63 -16.35
N GLU A 108 -27.95 -21.57 -16.17
CA GLU A 108 -27.15 -20.54 -16.84
C GLU A 108 -26.08 -21.00 -17.83
N ASN A 109 -25.69 -22.29 -17.88
CA ASN A 109 -24.71 -22.75 -18.87
C ASN A 109 -25.30 -23.80 -19.81
N ALA A 110 -26.20 -23.36 -20.70
CA ALA A 110 -26.38 -24.02 -22.00
C ALA A 110 -25.22 -23.61 -22.91
N GLY A 111 -24.02 -24.03 -22.54
CA GLY A 111 -22.76 -23.71 -23.22
C GLY A 111 -21.59 -24.27 -22.43
N ASP A 112 -21.06 -25.40 -22.89
CA ASP A 112 -19.74 -25.93 -22.58
C ASP A 112 -19.27 -25.88 -21.12
N SER A 113 -19.72 -26.86 -20.34
CA SER A 113 -18.84 -27.76 -19.59
C SER A 113 -19.69 -28.72 -18.78
N ALA A 114 -19.77 -29.97 -19.26
CA ALA A 114 -20.15 -31.11 -18.43
C ALA A 114 -19.02 -31.39 -17.41
N SER A 115 -18.75 -30.43 -16.54
CA SER A 115 -17.95 -30.62 -15.34
C SER A 115 -18.80 -31.44 -14.39
N LYS A 116 -18.41 -32.70 -14.20
CA LYS A 116 -19.00 -33.65 -13.26
C LYS A 116 -19.06 -33.03 -11.87
N ILE A 117 -20.22 -32.49 -11.48
CA ILE A 117 -20.60 -32.47 -10.06
C ILE A 117 -20.97 -33.92 -9.74
N SER A 118 -19.94 -34.72 -9.44
CA SER A 118 -20.08 -36.04 -8.85
C SER A 118 -20.27 -35.88 -7.34
N GLU A 119 -21.18 -34.99 -6.92
CA GLU A 119 -21.64 -35.01 -5.54
C GLU A 119 -22.61 -36.17 -5.43
N THR A 120 -22.31 -37.08 -4.51
CA THR A 120 -23.24 -38.17 -4.21
C THR A 120 -24.53 -37.57 -3.62
N SER A 121 -25.69 -38.19 -3.86
CA SER A 121 -26.99 -37.71 -3.34
C SER A 121 -27.01 -37.50 -1.81
N GLU A 122 -26.05 -38.12 -1.12
CA GLU A 122 -25.84 -38.02 0.33
C GLU A 122 -25.05 -36.76 0.73
N GLU A 123 -24.02 -36.36 -0.02
CA GLU A 123 -23.32 -35.08 0.16
C GLU A 123 -24.24 -33.89 -0.11
N MET A 124 -25.10 -34.01 -1.14
CA MET A 124 -26.11 -32.99 -1.45
C MET A 124 -27.12 -32.83 -0.31
N LEU A 125 -27.65 -33.94 0.23
CA LEU A 125 -28.50 -33.88 1.41
C LEU A 125 -27.77 -33.20 2.58
N GLN A 126 -26.49 -33.50 2.78
CA GLN A 126 -25.72 -33.00 3.92
C GLN A 126 -25.49 -31.48 3.88
N ASN A 127 -25.38 -30.91 2.69
CA ASN A 127 -25.10 -29.49 2.47
C ASN A 127 -26.37 -28.59 2.41
N LEU A 128 -27.57 -29.18 2.37
CA LEU A 128 -28.84 -28.43 2.39
C LEU A 128 -29.08 -27.82 3.78
N THR A 129 -28.86 -26.51 3.90
CA THR A 129 -29.17 -25.67 5.08
C THR A 129 -30.04 -24.49 4.66
N ASP A 130 -30.70 -23.79 5.60
CA ASP A 130 -31.47 -22.57 5.29
C ASP A 130 -30.65 -21.57 4.46
N ALA A 131 -29.36 -21.42 4.76
CA ALA A 131 -28.45 -20.55 4.04
C ALA A 131 -28.15 -21.02 2.60
N SER A 132 -28.16 -22.33 2.32
CA SER A 132 -27.92 -22.86 0.97
C SER A 132 -29.14 -22.77 0.05
N LEU A 133 -30.32 -22.44 0.59
CA LEU A 133 -31.56 -22.28 -0.18
C LEU A 133 -31.67 -20.90 -0.86
N GLU A 134 -30.92 -19.92 -0.37
CA GLU A 134 -30.78 -18.59 -0.98
C GLU A 134 -29.90 -18.63 -2.25
N ASP A 135 -29.08 -19.69 -2.41
CA ASP A 135 -28.14 -19.85 -3.52
C ASP A 135 -28.76 -20.48 -4.78
N TYR A 136 -30.05 -20.87 -4.77
CA TYR A 136 -30.71 -21.41 -5.96
C TYR A 136 -31.08 -20.29 -6.95
N PRO A 137 -30.47 -20.24 -8.16
CA PRO A 137 -30.66 -19.14 -9.09
C PRO A 137 -32.12 -18.88 -9.49
N ALA A 138 -32.93 -19.94 -9.62
CA ALA A 138 -34.35 -19.80 -9.97
C ALA A 138 -35.17 -19.11 -8.86
N LEU A 139 -34.91 -19.44 -7.58
CA LEU A 139 -35.61 -18.84 -6.44
C LEU A 139 -35.15 -17.40 -6.22
N ALA A 140 -33.84 -17.15 -6.29
CA ALA A 140 -33.27 -15.79 -6.19
C ALA A 140 -33.81 -14.86 -7.30
N LYS A 141 -34.02 -15.38 -8.52
CA LYS A 141 -34.60 -14.60 -9.63
C LYS A 141 -36.05 -14.17 -9.36
N VAL A 142 -36.85 -15.02 -8.71
CA VAL A 142 -38.22 -14.67 -8.32
C VAL A 142 -38.22 -13.62 -7.22
N GLU A 143 -37.29 -13.71 -6.26
CA GLU A 143 -37.13 -12.68 -5.21
C GLU A 143 -36.77 -11.32 -5.80
N VAL A 144 -35.83 -11.27 -6.75
CA VAL A 144 -35.48 -10.01 -7.45
C VAL A 144 -36.67 -9.45 -8.25
N LEU A 145 -37.49 -10.31 -8.88
CA LEU A 145 -38.70 -9.87 -9.59
C LEU A 145 -39.75 -9.33 -8.61
N TYR A 146 -39.92 -10.00 -7.47
CA TYR A 146 -40.84 -9.59 -6.41
C TYR A 146 -40.39 -8.27 -5.78
N ASP A 147 -39.11 -8.09 -5.45
CA ASP A 147 -38.56 -6.84 -4.91
C ASP A 147 -38.78 -5.67 -5.87
N LYS A 148 -38.52 -5.87 -7.17
CA LYS A 148 -38.80 -4.85 -8.20
C LYS A 148 -40.29 -4.55 -8.32
N HIS A 149 -41.15 -5.56 -8.23
CA HIS A 149 -42.60 -5.39 -8.24
C HIS A 149 -43.05 -4.60 -7.01
N MET A 150 -42.55 -4.92 -5.81
CA MET A 150 -42.85 -4.22 -4.57
C MET A 150 -42.37 -2.76 -4.60
N LEU A 151 -41.20 -2.47 -5.18
CA LEU A 151 -40.73 -1.09 -5.39
C LEU A 151 -41.64 -0.29 -6.33
N ARG A 152 -42.13 -0.92 -7.40
CA ARG A 152 -43.09 -0.30 -8.34
C ARG A 152 -44.48 -0.11 -7.70
N ARG A 153 -44.95 -1.10 -6.93
CA ARG A 153 -46.21 -1.04 -6.19
C ARG A 153 -46.16 0.02 -5.10
N ALA A 154 -45.06 0.10 -4.35
CA ALA A 154 -44.81 1.16 -3.38
C ALA A 154 -44.77 2.55 -4.02
N ALA A 155 -44.23 2.70 -5.23
CA ALA A 155 -44.28 3.95 -5.97
C ALA A 155 -45.72 4.32 -6.43
N ALA A 156 -46.57 3.33 -6.70
CA ALA A 156 -47.95 3.53 -7.18
C ALA A 156 -49.00 3.68 -6.04
N GLU A 157 -48.87 2.94 -4.94
CA GLU A 157 -49.81 2.92 -3.81
C GLU A 157 -49.58 4.06 -2.80
N ALA A 158 -48.43 4.74 -2.91
CA ALA A 158 -48.05 5.89 -2.10
C ALA A 158 -49.03 7.08 -2.17
N TRP A 159 -49.95 7.17 -3.14
CA TRP A 159 -50.90 8.30 -3.19
C TRP A 159 -52.30 7.97 -2.67
N SER A 160 -52.78 6.72 -2.81
CA SER A 160 -54.19 6.39 -2.57
C SER A 160 -54.50 5.89 -1.15
N GLN A 161 -53.55 5.26 -0.44
CA GLN A 161 -53.78 4.80 0.95
C GLN A 161 -53.49 5.87 2.02
N ARG A 162 -52.88 7.00 1.64
CA ARG A 162 -52.41 8.05 2.57
C ARG A 162 -53.49 8.91 3.22
N ILE A 163 -54.75 8.77 2.83
CA ILE A 163 -55.86 9.56 3.39
C ILE A 163 -56.67 8.78 4.45
N ALA A 164 -56.50 7.45 4.54
CA ALA A 164 -57.51 6.64 5.22
C ALA A 164 -57.37 6.54 6.76
N THR A 165 -56.48 5.75 7.40
CA THR A 165 -57.00 5.17 8.69
C THR A 165 -56.10 4.62 9.82
N ASP A 166 -54.76 4.79 9.96
CA ASP A 166 -54.10 4.27 11.19
C ASP A 166 -52.76 4.92 11.64
N LEU A 167 -52.65 5.19 12.95
CA LEU A 167 -51.47 5.72 13.67
C LEU A 167 -50.37 4.66 13.83
N SER A 168 -50.72 3.37 13.93
CA SER A 168 -49.74 2.27 14.07
C SER A 168 -48.91 2.09 12.79
N GLY A 169 -49.54 2.30 11.63
CA GLY A 169 -48.86 2.32 10.33
C GLY A 169 -47.90 3.51 10.18
N LEU A 170 -48.21 4.64 10.84
CA LEU A 170 -47.38 5.83 10.82
C LEU A 170 -46.07 5.63 11.60
N MET A 171 -46.09 4.91 12.73
CA MET A 171 -44.88 4.54 13.48
C MET A 171 -44.00 3.55 12.71
N LYS A 172 -44.58 2.49 12.11
CA LYS A 172 -43.81 1.55 11.28
C LYS A 172 -43.17 2.23 10.07
N PHE A 173 -43.87 3.17 9.45
CA PHE A 173 -43.32 3.95 8.35
C PHE A 173 -42.17 4.87 8.79
N GLU A 174 -42.23 5.41 10.01
CA GLU A 174 -41.11 6.17 10.56
C GLU A 174 -39.88 5.28 10.78
N GLU A 175 -40.08 4.06 11.29
CA GLU A 175 -39.01 3.06 11.47
C GLU A 175 -38.39 2.64 10.13
N GLU A 176 -39.21 2.36 9.12
CA GLU A 176 -38.76 2.03 7.76
C GLU A 176 -38.06 3.21 7.08
N GLY A 177 -38.58 4.43 7.25
CA GLY A 177 -37.95 5.66 6.76
C GLY A 177 -36.57 5.91 7.38
N ARG A 178 -36.44 5.68 8.70
CA ARG A 178 -35.15 5.72 9.39
C ARG A 178 -34.20 4.65 8.87
N ALA A 179 -34.69 3.43 8.62
CA ALA A 179 -33.88 2.34 8.08
C ALA A 179 -33.33 2.66 6.67
N VAL A 180 -34.15 3.25 5.80
CA VAL A 180 -33.74 3.67 4.45
C VAL A 180 -32.70 4.80 4.52
N LEU A 181 -32.89 5.79 5.40
CA LEU A 181 -31.91 6.86 5.59
C LEU A 181 -30.56 6.31 6.07
N ILE A 182 -30.57 5.40 7.04
CA ILE A 182 -29.36 4.73 7.54
C ILE A 182 -28.68 3.93 6.41
N ALA A 183 -29.44 3.17 5.61
CA ALA A 183 -28.88 2.42 4.48
C ALA A 183 -28.25 3.34 3.42
N ARG A 184 -28.90 4.47 3.11
CA ARG A 184 -28.39 5.47 2.16
C ARG A 184 -27.14 6.19 2.66
N GLU A 185 -27.09 6.50 3.95
CA GLU A 185 -25.91 7.09 4.59
C GLU A 185 -24.73 6.10 4.56
N LYS A 186 -24.98 4.82 4.91
CA LYS A 186 -23.96 3.75 4.83
C LYS A 186 -23.37 3.62 3.43
N LEU A 187 -24.22 3.60 2.40
CA LEU A 187 -23.77 3.50 1.00
C LEU A 187 -22.96 4.73 0.58
N THR A 188 -23.42 5.93 0.93
CA THR A 188 -22.71 7.18 0.61
C THR A 188 -21.34 7.23 1.31
N ARG A 189 -21.30 6.84 2.58
CA ARG A 189 -20.06 6.76 3.36
C ARG A 189 -19.09 5.74 2.79
N ALA A 190 -19.56 4.57 2.36
CA ALA A 190 -18.73 3.55 1.73
C ALA A 190 -18.06 4.07 0.45
N LYS A 191 -18.82 4.72 -0.45
CA LYS A 191 -18.30 5.34 -1.67
C LYS A 191 -17.26 6.43 -1.39
N PHE A 192 -17.53 7.29 -0.39
CA PHE A 192 -16.59 8.33 0.01
C PHE A 192 -15.28 7.74 0.56
N LEU A 193 -15.34 6.69 1.37
CA LEU A 193 -14.15 6.02 1.88
C LEU A 193 -13.33 5.35 0.78
N GLU A 194 -14.00 4.74 -0.21
CA GLU A 194 -13.35 4.17 -1.39
C GLU A 194 -12.64 5.25 -2.22
N GLU A 195 -13.31 6.37 -2.49
CA GLU A 195 -12.72 7.50 -3.20
C GLU A 195 -11.51 8.07 -2.45
N LYS A 196 -11.60 8.21 -1.12
CA LYS A 196 -10.49 8.66 -0.29
C LYS A 196 -9.34 7.66 -0.24
N GLY A 197 -9.64 6.37 -0.25
CA GLY A 197 -8.65 5.30 -0.39
C GLY A 197 -7.88 5.43 -1.71
N ASN A 198 -8.60 5.56 -2.82
CA ASN A 198 -8.01 5.72 -4.15
C ASN A 198 -7.17 7.00 -4.27
N GLN A 199 -7.64 8.13 -3.70
CA GLN A 199 -6.89 9.39 -3.65
C GLN A 199 -5.58 9.23 -2.85
N LYS A 200 -5.64 8.58 -1.68
CA LYS A 200 -4.47 8.31 -0.86
C LYS A 200 -3.45 7.46 -1.62
N ASP A 201 -3.89 6.40 -2.28
CA ASP A 201 -3.00 5.51 -3.04
C ASP A 201 -2.34 6.22 -4.22
N CYS A 202 -3.07 7.10 -4.91
CA CYS A 202 -2.53 7.94 -5.96
C CYS A 202 -1.43 8.88 -5.43
N ILE A 203 -1.70 9.57 -4.31
CA ILE A 203 -0.73 10.46 -3.67
C ILE A 203 0.51 9.68 -3.22
N LEU A 204 0.34 8.52 -2.61
CA LEU A 204 1.46 7.69 -2.17
C LEU A 204 2.33 7.22 -3.33
N LYS A 205 1.73 6.84 -4.46
CA LYS A 205 2.47 6.49 -5.68
C LYS A 205 3.28 7.69 -6.20
N LEU A 206 2.67 8.87 -6.26
CA LEU A 206 3.33 10.09 -6.69
C LEU A 206 4.50 10.48 -5.77
N LEU A 207 4.32 10.37 -4.45
CA LEU A 207 5.38 10.67 -3.48
C LEU A 207 6.55 9.69 -3.61
N LYS A 208 6.29 8.39 -3.77
CA LYS A 208 7.33 7.38 -4.02
C LYS A 208 8.11 7.67 -5.29
N GLN A 209 7.42 8.02 -6.37
CA GLN A 209 8.08 8.37 -7.64
C GLN A 209 8.99 9.59 -7.46
N LYS A 210 8.50 10.66 -6.83
CA LYS A 210 9.30 11.86 -6.54
C LYS A 210 10.51 11.58 -5.66
N GLU A 211 10.38 10.69 -4.69
CA GLU A 211 11.49 10.28 -3.82
C GLU A 211 12.59 9.55 -4.61
N VAL A 212 12.21 8.65 -5.51
CA VAL A 212 13.13 7.95 -6.42
C VAL A 212 13.83 8.94 -7.35
N GLU A 213 13.08 9.82 -8.03
CA GLU A 213 13.63 10.83 -8.93
C GLU A 213 14.62 11.77 -8.20
N LYS A 214 14.28 12.18 -6.98
CA LYS A 214 15.15 13.03 -6.15
C LYS A 214 16.41 12.29 -5.72
N TRP A 215 16.32 11.00 -5.39
CA TRP A 215 17.49 10.17 -5.07
C TRP A 215 18.41 9.98 -6.29
N GLU A 216 17.86 9.70 -7.46
CA GLU A 216 18.65 9.57 -8.70
C GLU A 216 19.37 10.88 -9.04
N SER A 217 18.69 12.01 -8.90
CA SER A 217 19.29 13.34 -9.07
C SER A 217 20.42 13.59 -8.08
N GLU A 218 20.25 13.19 -6.82
CA GLU A 218 21.28 13.31 -5.78
C GLU A 218 22.49 12.42 -6.08
N VAL A 219 22.30 11.17 -6.53
CA VAL A 219 23.40 10.29 -6.93
C VAL A 219 24.19 10.90 -8.10
N ALA A 220 23.51 11.43 -9.12
CA ALA A 220 24.16 12.10 -10.23
C ALA A 220 24.95 13.35 -9.78
N ARG A 221 24.38 14.16 -8.87
CA ARG A 221 25.05 15.32 -8.28
C ARG A 221 26.33 14.93 -7.57
N ARG A 222 26.33 13.85 -6.78
CA ARG A 222 27.52 13.34 -6.07
C ARG A 222 28.64 12.96 -7.03
N VAL A 223 28.32 12.29 -8.13
CA VAL A 223 29.31 11.92 -9.16
C VAL A 223 29.92 13.19 -9.79
N LEU A 224 29.08 14.16 -10.14
CA LEU A 224 29.53 15.43 -10.72
C LEU A 224 30.40 16.23 -9.75
N GLU A 225 30.04 16.26 -8.47
CA GLU A 225 30.83 16.95 -7.44
C GLU A 225 32.20 16.30 -7.26
N HIS A 226 32.24 14.98 -7.10
CA HIS A 226 33.51 14.27 -6.93
C HIS A 226 34.41 14.48 -8.15
N ALA A 227 33.87 14.36 -9.36
CA ALA A 227 34.61 14.62 -10.59
C ALA A 227 35.08 16.09 -10.67
N GLY A 228 34.24 17.05 -10.26
CA GLY A 228 34.57 18.47 -10.23
C GLY A 228 35.71 18.79 -9.27
N LEU A 229 35.64 18.30 -8.04
CA LEU A 229 36.68 18.50 -7.03
C LEU A 229 37.99 17.82 -7.44
N HIS A 230 37.94 16.58 -7.93
CA HIS A 230 39.11 15.88 -8.46
C HIS A 230 39.76 16.66 -9.61
N ASN A 231 38.98 17.19 -10.55
CA ASN A 231 39.52 17.98 -11.66
C ASN A 231 40.15 19.30 -11.20
N LEU A 232 39.58 19.96 -10.18
CA LEU A 232 40.14 21.19 -9.61
C LEU A 232 41.40 20.96 -8.77
N SER A 233 41.59 19.76 -8.23
CA SER A 233 42.73 19.42 -7.37
C SER A 233 43.86 18.66 -8.06
N LYS A 234 43.59 17.97 -9.18
CA LYS A 234 44.55 17.08 -9.87
C LYS A 234 45.90 17.74 -10.18
N ASP A 235 45.87 19.02 -10.57
CA ASP A 235 47.07 19.78 -10.92
C ASP A 235 47.54 20.73 -9.80
N LEU A 236 46.92 20.64 -8.61
CA LEU A 236 47.25 21.47 -7.47
C LEU A 236 48.56 20.98 -6.82
N LYS A 237 49.68 21.56 -7.28
CA LYS A 237 51.02 21.33 -6.72
C LYS A 237 51.39 22.43 -5.74
N LYS A 238 52.49 22.25 -5.00
CA LYS A 238 53.03 23.22 -4.03
C LYS A 238 53.07 24.66 -4.55
N HIS A 239 53.51 24.88 -5.78
CA HIS A 239 53.61 26.21 -6.39
C HIS A 239 52.25 26.87 -6.70
N SER A 240 51.18 26.08 -6.79
CA SER A 240 49.82 26.54 -7.09
C SER A 240 49.03 26.94 -5.84
N ILE A 241 49.50 26.58 -4.64
CA ILE A 241 48.78 26.85 -3.38
C ILE A 241 48.79 28.34 -3.00
N PRO A 242 49.96 29.03 -2.95
CA PRO A 242 49.98 30.47 -2.68
C PRO A 242 49.10 31.30 -3.64
N PRO A 243 49.18 31.13 -4.98
CA PRO A 243 48.34 31.89 -5.89
C PRO A 243 46.85 31.57 -5.69
N LEU A 244 46.47 30.30 -5.49
CA LEU A 244 45.08 29.93 -5.20
C LEU A 244 44.53 30.65 -3.96
N ILE A 245 45.30 30.67 -2.86
CA ILE A 245 44.90 31.35 -1.62
C ILE A 245 44.76 32.85 -1.88
N SER A 246 45.72 33.46 -2.57
CA SER A 246 45.72 34.91 -2.84
C SER A 246 44.59 35.36 -3.78
N GLU A 247 44.23 34.52 -4.75
CA GLU A 247 43.17 34.80 -5.72
C GLU A 247 41.79 34.70 -5.08
N MET A 248 41.59 33.70 -4.22
CA MET A 248 40.29 33.40 -3.62
C MET A 248 40.03 34.21 -2.35
N ILE A 249 41.04 34.44 -1.52
CA ILE A 249 40.92 35.14 -0.23
C ILE A 249 41.61 36.50 -0.36
N SER A 250 40.84 37.58 -0.49
CA SER A 250 41.40 38.91 -0.79
C SER A 250 42.13 39.58 0.37
N ASP A 251 41.77 39.28 1.63
CA ASP A 251 42.37 39.89 2.82
C ASP A 251 43.65 39.14 3.24
N PRO A 252 44.83 39.80 3.27
CA PRO A 252 46.09 39.18 3.68
C PRO A 252 46.10 38.58 5.09
N ALA A 253 45.36 39.18 6.04
CA ALA A 253 45.27 38.63 7.40
C ALA A 253 44.49 37.32 7.41
N LEU A 254 43.42 37.23 6.61
CA LEU A 254 42.65 36.01 6.41
C LEU A 254 43.43 34.95 5.62
N GLN A 255 44.27 35.35 4.66
CA GLN A 255 45.18 34.44 3.96
C GLN A 255 46.15 33.77 4.95
N LYS A 256 46.78 34.54 5.83
CA LYS A 256 47.68 34.02 6.89
C LYS A 256 46.94 33.10 7.86
N LEU A 257 45.75 33.50 8.30
CA LEU A 257 44.90 32.68 9.18
C LEU A 257 44.55 31.34 8.54
N PHE A 258 44.13 31.37 7.26
CA PHE A 258 43.82 30.17 6.49
C PHE A 258 45.05 29.26 6.36
N ALA A 259 46.19 29.82 5.96
CA ALA A 259 47.44 29.09 5.80
C ALA A 259 47.89 28.44 7.12
N ALA A 260 47.78 29.15 8.25
CA ALA A 260 48.14 28.62 9.56
C ALA A 260 47.24 27.45 9.98
N ARG A 261 45.92 27.56 9.76
CA ARG A 261 44.96 26.49 10.08
C ARG A 261 45.16 25.27 9.19
N MET A 262 45.37 25.48 7.90
CA MET A 262 45.66 24.39 6.96
C MET A 262 47.01 23.74 7.27
N TYR A 263 48.04 24.52 7.58
CA TYR A 263 49.35 24.00 8.00
C TYR A 263 49.22 23.11 9.24
N ARG A 264 48.45 23.53 10.25
CA ARG A 264 48.18 22.70 11.44
C ARG A 264 47.53 21.38 11.06
N LEU A 265 46.46 21.40 10.26
CA LEU A 265 45.80 20.18 9.80
C LEU A 265 46.76 19.25 9.03
N THR A 266 47.53 19.80 8.09
CA THR A 266 48.50 19.02 7.30
C THR A 266 49.63 18.46 8.17
N LYS A 267 50.09 19.22 9.17
CA LYS A 267 51.08 18.75 10.13
C LYS A 267 50.52 17.62 10.99
N ASP A 268 49.29 17.75 11.48
CA ASP A 268 48.64 16.72 12.28
C ASP A 268 48.41 15.45 11.45
N LEU A 269 48.07 15.59 10.15
CA LEU A 269 47.99 14.49 9.20
C LEU A 269 49.33 13.73 9.04
N LEU A 270 50.46 14.44 8.97
CA LEU A 270 51.77 13.81 8.86
C LEU A 270 52.20 13.06 10.13
N VAL A 271 51.71 13.48 11.31
CA VAL A 271 52.13 12.93 12.60
C VAL A 271 51.19 11.82 13.08
N THR A 272 49.87 11.98 12.89
CA THR A 272 48.83 11.07 13.37
C THR A 272 47.71 10.86 12.34
N PRO A 273 47.99 10.23 11.19
CA PRO A 273 46.98 10.01 10.14
C PRO A 273 45.81 9.12 10.57
N GLU A 274 46.01 8.30 11.62
CA GLU A 274 44.99 7.37 12.14
C GLU A 274 43.97 8.02 13.11
N ASP A 275 44.18 9.27 13.53
CA ASP A 275 43.19 9.96 14.36
C ASP A 275 41.91 10.17 13.55
N GLU A 276 40.78 9.66 14.04
CA GLU A 276 39.47 9.77 13.38
C GLU A 276 39.09 11.23 13.05
N ARG A 277 39.53 12.21 13.85
CA ARG A 277 39.23 13.63 13.62
C ARG A 277 39.97 14.21 12.41
N ILE A 278 41.09 13.61 12.07
CA ILE A 278 41.93 13.97 10.92
C ILE A 278 41.48 13.13 9.73
N ARG A 279 41.33 11.81 9.92
CA ARG A 279 40.89 10.86 8.89
C ARG A 279 39.51 11.21 8.32
N TYR A 280 38.61 11.73 9.15
CA TYR A 280 37.24 12.12 8.79
C TYR A 280 36.97 13.61 9.07
N LEU A 281 37.13 14.46 8.05
CA LEU A 281 36.77 15.88 8.15
C LEU A 281 35.25 16.04 7.98
N ARG A 282 34.55 16.04 9.10
CA ARG A 282 33.08 16.14 9.15
C ARG A 282 32.62 17.58 9.11
N ASN A 283 31.77 17.92 8.15
CA ASN A 283 31.25 19.28 7.98
C ASN A 283 30.41 19.77 9.17
N ASN A 284 29.88 18.87 10.00
CA ASN A 284 29.16 19.23 11.24
C ASN A 284 30.05 19.35 12.48
N ASN A 285 31.36 19.13 12.35
CA ASN A 285 32.30 19.27 13.45
C ASN A 285 32.56 20.75 13.76
N GLN A 286 32.41 21.14 15.03
CA GLN A 286 32.62 22.52 15.46
C GLN A 286 34.00 23.07 15.05
N ASN A 287 35.08 22.34 15.32
CA ASN A 287 36.44 22.80 15.05
C ASN A 287 36.67 23.01 13.54
N LEU A 288 36.16 22.09 12.71
CA LEU A 288 36.28 22.22 11.26
C LEU A 288 35.49 23.44 10.73
N ILE A 289 34.29 23.66 11.26
CA ILE A 289 33.45 24.82 10.94
C ILE A 289 34.14 26.14 11.37
N GLU A 290 34.74 26.18 12.56
CA GLU A 290 35.47 27.36 13.05
C GLU A 290 36.71 27.65 12.19
N ASP A 291 37.43 26.60 11.79
CA ASP A 291 38.68 26.73 11.06
C ASP A 291 38.46 27.08 9.58
N PHE A 292 37.51 26.44 8.91
CA PHE A 292 37.35 26.50 7.46
C PHE A 292 35.95 26.90 7.01
N GLY A 293 34.99 27.11 7.92
CA GLY A 293 33.61 27.40 7.56
C GLY A 293 32.87 26.17 7.03
N HIS A 294 31.76 26.41 6.34
CA HIS A 294 30.89 25.36 5.80
C HIS A 294 30.38 25.78 4.41
N PRO A 295 30.26 24.86 3.44
CA PRO A 295 29.89 25.21 2.07
C PRO A 295 28.47 25.81 1.96
N CYS A 296 27.56 25.39 2.84
CA CYS A 296 26.18 25.86 2.89
C CYS A 296 25.95 27.16 3.68
N LEU A 297 26.99 27.79 4.25
CA LEU A 297 26.79 29.00 5.07
C LEU A 297 27.01 30.27 4.25
N SER A 298 26.05 31.19 4.35
CA SER A 298 26.16 32.54 3.80
C SER A 298 25.78 33.59 4.83
N HIS A 299 26.51 34.70 4.83
CA HIS A 299 26.16 35.89 5.59
C HIS A 299 25.84 37.00 4.58
N ARG A 300 24.57 37.43 4.54
CA ARG A 300 23.96 38.33 3.52
C ARG A 300 23.83 37.70 2.12
N LEU A 301 23.10 38.41 1.25
CA LEU A 301 22.74 38.00 -0.12
C LEU A 301 23.93 37.88 -1.09
N CYS A 302 25.08 38.46 -0.76
CA CYS A 302 26.22 38.61 -1.69
C CYS A 302 27.45 37.74 -1.35
N GLY A 303 27.33 36.80 -0.40
CA GLY A 303 28.39 35.84 -0.07
C GLY A 303 29.19 36.20 1.21
N CYS A 304 29.76 35.16 1.81
CA CYS A 304 30.57 35.23 3.03
C CYS A 304 31.93 34.59 2.78
N THR A 305 32.99 35.11 3.42
CA THR A 305 34.34 34.53 3.37
C THR A 305 34.37 33.09 3.89
N CYS A 306 33.43 32.66 4.75
CA CYS A 306 33.32 31.28 5.21
C CYS A 306 33.14 30.27 4.07
N ARG A 307 32.34 30.60 3.05
CA ARG A 307 32.14 29.73 1.89
C ARG A 307 33.40 29.67 1.02
N VAL A 308 34.10 30.80 0.89
CA VAL A 308 35.37 30.89 0.17
C VAL A 308 36.44 30.07 0.87
N PHE A 309 36.60 30.22 2.19
CA PHE A 309 37.50 29.43 3.02
C PHE A 309 37.26 27.94 2.80
N ASN A 310 36.01 27.51 2.91
CA ASN A 310 35.67 26.11 2.72
C ASN A 310 36.00 25.64 1.30
N THR A 311 35.61 26.40 0.26
CA THR A 311 35.89 26.07 -1.15
C THR A 311 37.39 25.89 -1.42
N VAL A 312 38.23 26.77 -0.89
CA VAL A 312 39.70 26.65 -1.02
C VAL A 312 40.20 25.44 -0.24
N ALA A 313 39.67 25.22 0.97
CA ALA A 313 40.04 24.09 1.81
C ALA A 313 39.73 22.76 1.12
N GLU A 314 38.55 22.59 0.52
CA GLU A 314 38.15 21.36 -0.18
C GLU A 314 39.11 21.00 -1.32
N ARG A 315 39.59 21.99 -2.08
CA ARG A 315 40.59 21.76 -3.14
C ARG A 315 41.92 21.26 -2.58
N ILE A 316 42.37 21.85 -1.47
CA ILE A 316 43.61 21.46 -0.80
C ILE A 316 43.45 20.09 -0.14
N TRP A 317 42.33 19.81 0.54
CA TRP A 317 42.03 18.49 1.11
C TRP A 317 42.06 17.41 0.03
N TYR A 318 41.43 17.65 -1.12
CA TYR A 318 41.52 16.70 -2.23
C TYR A 318 42.96 16.48 -2.72
N ALA A 319 43.79 17.53 -2.78
CA ALA A 319 45.21 17.38 -3.11
C ALA A 319 46.01 16.62 -2.03
N LEU A 320 45.60 16.73 -0.76
CA LEU A 320 46.14 15.96 0.35
C LEU A 320 45.69 14.48 0.35
N GLY A 321 44.78 14.08 -0.54
CA GLY A 321 44.28 12.70 -0.65
C GLY A 321 42.95 12.43 0.06
N TYR A 322 42.21 13.48 0.42
CA TYR A 322 40.84 13.32 0.90
C TYR A 322 39.84 13.16 -0.25
N GLU A 323 38.81 12.36 -0.03
CA GLU A 323 37.68 12.20 -0.95
C GLU A 323 36.36 12.53 -0.25
N VAL A 324 35.44 13.15 -1.00
CA VAL A 324 34.08 13.39 -0.49
C VAL A 324 33.34 12.07 -0.30
N GLN A 325 32.71 11.92 0.86
CA GLN A 325 31.90 10.77 1.24
C GLN A 325 30.57 11.23 1.83
N TYR A 326 29.60 10.31 1.82
CA TYR A 326 28.25 10.54 2.27
C TYR A 326 27.83 9.47 3.28
N SER A 327 27.39 9.89 4.47
CA SER A 327 26.94 8.93 5.49
C SER A 327 25.64 8.25 5.07
N ALA A 328 25.42 7.03 5.55
CA ALA A 328 24.14 6.34 5.35
C ALA A 328 22.99 6.94 6.19
N ASN A 329 23.33 7.65 7.27
CA ASN A 329 22.37 8.21 8.21
C ASN A 329 22.28 9.73 8.07
N LYS A 330 21.08 10.27 8.27
CA LYS A 330 20.86 11.72 8.36
C LYS A 330 21.55 12.26 9.62
N SER A 331 22.30 13.34 9.46
CA SER A 331 22.86 14.10 10.58
C SER A 331 22.15 15.45 10.69
N PHE A 332 22.23 16.07 11.88
CA PHE A 332 21.69 17.42 12.04
C PHE A 332 22.56 18.41 11.27
N ILE A 333 21.91 19.18 10.39
CA ILE A 333 22.56 20.28 9.69
C ILE A 333 22.93 21.40 10.67
N PRO A 334 23.94 22.22 10.34
CA PRO A 334 24.38 23.33 11.19
C PRO A 334 23.24 24.24 11.67
N SER A 335 22.21 24.53 10.86
CA SER A 335 21.07 25.34 11.32
C SER A 335 20.29 24.70 12.47
N ILE A 336 20.05 23.38 12.42
CA ILE A 336 19.38 22.64 13.50
C ILE A 336 20.28 22.61 14.75
N LEU A 337 21.60 22.50 14.58
CA LEU A 337 22.55 22.54 15.69
C LEU A 337 22.59 23.91 16.37
N VAL A 338 22.42 25.00 15.61
CA VAL A 338 22.24 26.36 16.15
C VAL A 338 20.92 26.49 16.90
N GLU A 339 19.80 26.03 16.33
CA GLU A 339 18.48 26.06 16.98
C GLU A 339 18.48 25.30 18.32
N LYS A 340 19.26 24.22 18.40
CA LYS A 340 19.45 23.42 19.62
C LYS A 340 20.45 24.02 20.61
N GLY A 341 21.05 25.17 20.30
CA GLY A 341 22.04 25.84 21.14
C GLY A 341 23.42 25.16 21.19
N ILE A 342 23.70 24.18 20.32
CA ILE A 342 24.94 23.38 20.37
C ILE A 342 26.11 24.13 19.71
N LEU A 343 25.87 24.75 18.54
CA LEU A 343 26.88 25.49 17.77
C LEU A 343 26.58 27.00 17.70
N HIS A 344 25.79 27.51 18.64
CA HIS A 344 25.23 28.86 18.55
C HIS A 344 26.32 29.95 18.49
N ASP A 345 27.33 29.85 19.37
CA ASP A 345 28.38 30.86 19.54
C ASP A 345 29.69 30.50 18.80
N THR A 346 29.65 29.46 17.96
CA THR A 346 30.78 29.02 17.13
C THR A 346 31.24 30.18 16.24
N THR A 347 32.47 30.66 16.43
CA THR A 347 33.00 31.79 15.67
C THR A 347 33.62 31.30 14.36
N LEU A 348 33.08 31.78 13.24
CA LEU A 348 33.51 31.36 11.91
C LEU A 348 34.74 32.16 11.42
N PRO A 349 35.40 31.75 10.31
CA PRO A 349 36.55 32.47 9.79
C PRO A 349 36.30 33.94 9.41
N CYS A 350 35.03 34.32 9.17
CA CYS A 350 34.65 35.70 8.94
C CYS A 350 34.61 36.58 10.22
N GLY A 351 34.90 35.99 11.38
CA GLY A 351 34.88 36.66 12.69
C GLY A 351 33.48 36.82 13.31
N ARG A 352 32.44 36.28 12.67
CA ARG A 352 31.05 36.32 13.15
C ARG A 352 30.62 34.96 13.69
N ALA A 353 29.61 34.97 14.55
CA ALA A 353 29.05 33.74 15.08
C ALA A 353 28.24 32.97 14.02
N LEU A 354 28.15 31.65 14.17
CA LEU A 354 27.44 30.77 13.26
C LEU A 354 25.95 31.13 13.14
N HIS A 355 25.29 31.53 14.24
CA HIS A 355 23.87 31.91 14.23
C HIS A 355 23.56 33.17 13.39
N GLU A 356 24.55 34.00 13.08
CA GLU A 356 24.39 35.15 12.18
C GLU A 356 24.32 34.74 10.70
N HIS A 357 24.56 33.46 10.39
CA HIS A 357 24.60 32.95 9.02
C HIS A 357 23.30 32.25 8.63
N GLN A 358 22.95 32.40 7.36
CA GLN A 358 21.89 31.64 6.73
C GLN A 358 22.44 30.33 6.17
N TYR A 359 21.70 29.25 6.39
CA TYR A 359 22.00 27.94 5.83
C TYR A 359 21.29 27.77 4.48
N ILE A 360 22.06 27.62 3.41
CA ILE A 360 21.57 27.38 2.05
C ILE A 360 21.72 25.89 1.75
N VAL A 361 20.61 25.17 1.75
CA VAL A 361 20.56 23.72 1.55
C VAL A 361 21.13 23.35 0.18
N MET A 362 22.04 22.37 0.15
CA MET A 362 22.61 21.84 -1.12
C MET A 362 21.90 20.58 -1.63
N GLY A 363 21.03 19.98 -0.82
CA GLY A 363 20.15 18.86 -1.17
C GLY A 363 20.59 17.51 -0.60
N PHE A 364 21.86 17.35 -0.24
CA PHE A 364 22.37 16.10 0.35
C PHE A 364 21.88 15.89 1.78
N GLU A 365 21.51 16.98 2.47
CA GLU A 365 21.10 17.03 3.86
C GLU A 365 19.82 16.24 4.14
N ASP A 366 18.99 16.05 3.12
CA ASP A 366 17.77 15.25 3.21
C ASP A 366 18.05 13.75 3.33
N TYR A 367 19.26 13.32 2.99
CA TYR A 367 19.64 11.91 2.88
C TYR A 367 20.80 11.52 3.81
N SER A 368 21.74 12.44 4.06
CA SER A 368 23.05 12.09 4.60
C SER A 368 23.85 13.29 5.11
N GLU A 369 24.95 13.03 5.79
CA GLU A 369 26.03 13.97 6.03
C GLU A 369 27.06 13.88 4.91
N ARG A 370 27.48 15.04 4.40
CA ARG A 370 28.66 15.17 3.54
C ARG A 370 29.90 15.35 4.42
N PHE A 371 30.94 14.56 4.21
CA PHE A 371 32.23 14.67 4.91
C PHE A 371 33.39 14.30 3.97
N PHE A 372 34.62 14.52 4.40
CA PHE A 372 35.81 14.12 3.66
C PHE A 372 36.52 12.98 4.41
N GLU A 373 36.88 11.93 3.68
CA GLU A 373 37.63 10.80 4.21
C GLU A 373 39.00 10.73 3.56
N LEU A 374 40.05 10.55 4.36
CA LEU A 374 41.40 10.35 3.86
C LEU A 374 41.52 8.98 3.15
N LYS A 375 41.91 9.00 1.87
CA LYS A 375 42.19 7.83 1.03
C LYS A 375 43.67 7.80 0.64
N GLU A 376 44.52 7.74 1.66
CA GLU A 376 45.96 7.56 1.46
C GLU A 376 46.29 6.18 0.86
N PRO A 377 47.37 6.05 0.07
CA PRO A 377 47.82 4.75 -0.42
C PRO A 377 48.15 3.80 0.74
N ASP A 378 47.89 2.51 0.58
CA ASP A 378 48.25 1.53 1.62
C ASP A 378 49.76 1.31 1.63
N ALA A 379 50.45 1.80 2.66
CA ALA A 379 51.90 1.70 2.81
C ALA A 379 52.44 0.25 2.74
N THR A 380 51.62 -0.73 3.15
CA THR A 380 52.02 -2.16 3.14
C THR A 380 51.89 -2.78 1.75
N LYS A 381 50.89 -2.34 0.97
CA LYS A 381 50.64 -2.87 -0.38
C LYS A 381 51.36 -2.09 -1.47
N LYS A 382 51.52 -0.78 -1.28
CA LYS A 382 52.00 0.18 -2.27
C LYS A 382 52.95 1.20 -1.63
N PRO A 383 54.14 0.76 -1.17
CA PRO A 383 55.07 1.62 -0.43
C PRO A 383 55.54 2.82 -1.26
N ASP A 384 55.80 2.64 -2.56
CA ASP A 384 56.29 3.73 -3.43
C ASP A 384 55.22 4.83 -3.62
N GLU A 385 53.96 4.45 -3.84
CA GLU A 385 52.83 5.40 -3.94
C GLU A 385 52.63 6.14 -2.62
N TRP A 386 52.75 5.44 -1.49
CA TRP A 386 52.64 6.05 -0.17
C TRP A 386 53.77 7.05 0.13
N VAL A 387 55.02 6.71 -0.20
CA VAL A 387 56.16 7.63 -0.03
C VAL A 387 55.97 8.89 -0.88
N LEU A 388 55.56 8.74 -2.15
CA LEU A 388 55.29 9.89 -3.02
C LEU A 388 54.17 10.78 -2.48
N TRP A 389 53.10 10.18 -1.97
CA TRP A 389 52.02 10.91 -1.31
C TRP A 389 52.52 11.64 -0.05
N TYR A 390 53.27 10.96 0.82
CA TYR A 390 53.79 11.54 2.06
C TYR A 390 54.75 12.72 1.77
N GLU A 391 55.63 12.58 0.77
CA GLU A 391 56.49 13.66 0.32
C GLU A 391 55.69 14.84 -0.22
N HIS A 392 54.64 14.59 -1.01
CA HIS A 392 53.75 15.62 -1.51
C HIS A 392 53.03 16.37 -0.38
N VAL A 393 52.48 15.65 0.60
CA VAL A 393 51.84 16.25 1.79
C VAL A 393 52.84 17.11 2.56
N ARG A 394 54.09 16.64 2.73
CA ARG A 394 55.18 17.42 3.37
C ARG A 394 55.49 18.70 2.58
N GLU A 395 55.60 18.62 1.26
CA GLU A 395 55.84 19.81 0.41
C GLU A 395 54.71 20.84 0.53
N ILE A 396 53.45 20.38 0.61
CA ILE A 396 52.30 21.24 0.86
C ILE A 396 52.41 21.88 2.25
N ALA A 397 52.76 21.12 3.28
CA ALA A 397 52.95 21.63 4.64
C ALA A 397 54.03 22.73 4.69
N ASP A 398 55.18 22.50 4.08
CA ASP A 398 56.28 23.48 4.03
C ASP A 398 55.86 24.77 3.31
N THR A 399 55.10 24.62 2.22
CA THR A 399 54.54 25.76 1.48
C THR A 399 53.58 26.56 2.34
N LEU A 400 52.64 25.90 3.03
CA LEU A 400 51.70 26.56 3.92
C LEU A 400 52.40 27.24 5.10
N CYS A 401 53.44 26.62 5.66
CA CYS A 401 54.26 27.19 6.72
C CYS A 401 54.93 28.49 6.28
N SER A 402 55.38 28.59 5.03
CA SER A 402 56.01 29.81 4.50
C SER A 402 55.05 31.00 4.33
N LEU A 403 53.74 30.76 4.37
CA LEU A 403 52.68 31.77 4.22
C LEU A 403 52.16 32.30 5.56
N VAL A 404 52.55 31.68 6.68
CA VAL A 404 52.24 32.14 8.04
C VAL A 404 53.25 33.22 8.43
#